data_AF-A0AAV9S751-F1
#
_entry.id   AF-A0AAV9S751-F1
#
_cell.length_a   1.000
_cell.length_b   1.000
_cell.length_c   1.000
_cell.angle_alpha   90.00
_cell.angle_beta   90.00
_cell.angle_gamma   90.00
#
_symmetry.space_group_name_H-M   'P 1'
#
loop_
_entity.id
_entity.type
_entity.pdbx_description
1 polymer ?
#
loop_
_entity_poly.entity_id
_entity_poly.type
_entity_poly.pdbx_seq_one_letter_code
_entity_poly.pdbx_strand_id
1 'polypeptide(L)'
;MEKSLGFSSDRNILCLFDVDGTLTPPREKIDPKLDEFFQTLRRKVKIGIVGGSDYPKIAEQLGEGDDVIHKFDYVFAENGTVQYKDGKLLSKHAIQNHLGEELLQDLINFCLRYMGLIKLPKKRGTFIEFRNGMINISPIGRSCTLEERIEFSEIDKREKIREKFVAALKKEFAGKGLRFTK
;
A
#
# COMPACT_ATOMS: atom_id res chain seq x y z
N MET A 1 -0.42 35.59 -21.69
CA MET A 1 1.01 35.37 -21.39
C MET A 1 1.11 34.19 -20.44
N GLU A 2 1.42 33.00 -20.95
CA GLU A 2 1.78 31.85 -20.11
C GLU A 2 3.10 32.18 -19.42
N LYS A 3 3.09 32.25 -18.08
CA LYS A 3 4.34 32.26 -17.31
C LYS A 3 5.01 30.91 -17.56
N SER A 4 6.19 30.91 -18.17
CA SER A 4 7.07 29.73 -18.15
C SER A 4 7.17 29.28 -16.69
N LEU A 5 6.87 28.02 -16.38
CA LEU A 5 6.70 27.50 -15.00
C LEU A 5 7.95 27.59 -14.10
N GLY A 6 9.01 28.27 -14.51
CA GLY A 6 10.15 28.61 -13.65
C GLY A 6 10.97 27.40 -13.19
N PHE A 7 10.85 26.27 -13.88
CA PHE A 7 11.65 25.09 -13.62
C PHE A 7 13.07 25.28 -14.13
N SER A 8 14.05 24.86 -13.33
CA SER A 8 15.43 24.72 -13.81
C SER A 8 15.52 23.75 -14.99
N SER A 9 16.39 24.03 -15.96
CA SER A 9 16.57 23.20 -17.16
C SER A 9 17.21 21.83 -16.86
N ASP A 10 17.95 21.70 -15.76
CA ASP A 10 18.68 20.49 -15.36
C ASP A 10 18.22 19.91 -14.02
N ARG A 11 16.95 19.52 -13.91
CA ARG A 11 16.43 18.78 -12.75
C ARG A 11 16.79 17.29 -12.83
N ASN A 12 18.07 16.97 -12.57
CA ASN A 12 18.60 15.59 -12.58
C ASN A 12 18.58 14.90 -11.21
N ILE A 13 18.25 15.63 -10.16
CA ILE A 13 18.10 15.11 -8.80
C ILE A 13 16.61 14.83 -8.53
N LEU A 14 16.31 13.66 -7.97
CA LEU A 14 14.98 13.30 -7.45
C LEU A 14 15.04 13.20 -5.92
N CYS A 15 14.19 13.96 -5.24
CA CYS A 15 13.90 13.76 -3.82
C CYS A 15 12.60 12.96 -3.68
N LEU A 16 12.68 11.79 -3.04
CA LEU A 16 11.55 10.88 -2.84
C LEU A 16 11.19 10.82 -1.36
N PHE A 17 9.93 11.03 -1.03
CA PHE A 17 9.44 11.16 0.34
C PHE A 17 8.40 10.10 0.66
N ASP A 18 8.45 9.54 1.86
CA ASP A 18 7.30 8.82 2.44
C ASP A 18 6.16 9.81 2.74
N VAL A 19 4.94 9.33 2.96
CA VAL A 19 3.75 10.18 3.20
C VAL A 19 3.50 10.35 4.70
N ASP A 20 2.95 9.32 5.35
CA ASP A 20 2.56 9.36 6.77
C ASP A 20 3.79 9.46 7.68
N GLY A 21 3.78 10.42 8.62
CA GLY A 21 4.88 10.69 9.54
C GLY A 21 6.07 11.42 8.92
N THR A 22 6.05 11.68 7.61
CA THR A 22 7.10 12.44 6.90
C THR A 22 6.56 13.75 6.33
N LEU A 23 5.51 13.69 5.51
CA LEU A 23 4.86 14.86 4.92
C LEU A 23 3.63 15.31 5.71
N THR A 24 2.95 14.37 6.37
CA THR A 24 1.75 14.64 7.15
C THR A 24 1.80 13.87 8.45
N PRO A 25 1.07 14.28 9.50
CA PRO A 25 0.68 13.36 10.55
C PRO A 25 -0.10 12.17 9.94
N PRO A 26 -0.11 10.99 10.58
CA PRO A 26 -0.77 9.81 10.04
C PRO A 26 -2.25 10.07 9.70
N ARG A 27 -2.63 9.87 8.44
CA ARG A 27 -3.98 10.08 7.89
C ARG A 27 -4.53 11.50 7.98
N GLU A 28 -3.68 12.49 8.20
CA GLU A 28 -4.06 13.90 8.18
C GLU A 28 -3.61 14.59 6.89
N LYS A 29 -4.17 15.78 6.64
CA LYS A 29 -3.80 16.62 5.49
C LYS A 29 -2.44 17.28 5.70
N ILE A 30 -1.75 17.55 4.60
CA ILE A 30 -0.51 18.33 4.59
C ILE A 30 -0.74 19.74 5.11
N ASP A 31 0.21 20.24 5.90
CA ASP A 31 0.23 21.63 6.31
C ASP A 31 0.44 22.54 5.09
N PRO A 32 -0.36 23.61 4.90
CA PRO A 32 -0.25 24.48 3.73
C PRO A 32 1.13 25.11 3.52
N LYS A 33 1.88 25.43 4.59
CA LYS A 33 3.23 26.00 4.47
C LYS A 33 4.23 24.95 4.00
N LEU A 34 4.06 23.72 4.45
CA LEU A 34 4.88 22.60 3.99
C LEU A 34 4.63 22.31 2.51
N ASP A 35 3.36 22.32 2.09
CA ASP A 35 3.01 22.18 0.68
C ASP A 35 3.65 23.27 -0.20
N GLU A 36 3.57 24.54 0.22
CA GLU A 36 4.21 25.66 -0.47
C GLU A 36 5.74 25.49 -0.58
N PHE A 37 6.37 24.99 0.49
CA PHE A 37 7.79 24.65 0.48
C PHE A 37 8.11 23.60 -0.58
N PHE A 38 7.31 22.53 -0.70
CA PHE A 38 7.51 21.50 -1.72
C PHE A 38 7.29 22.03 -3.14
N GLN A 39 6.30 22.90 -3.36
CA GLN A 39 6.11 23.54 -4.67
C GLN A 39 7.31 24.42 -5.05
N THR A 40 7.94 25.06 -4.07
CA THR A 40 9.18 25.82 -4.29
C THR A 40 10.38 24.90 -4.56
N LEU A 41 10.51 23.80 -3.81
CA LEU A 41 11.57 22.80 -4.00
C LEU A 41 11.51 22.16 -5.38
N ARG A 42 10.30 21.86 -5.87
CA ARG A 42 10.04 21.26 -7.19
C ARG A 42 10.58 22.09 -8.35
N ARG A 43 10.69 23.41 -8.19
CA ARG A 43 11.31 24.30 -9.20
C ARG A 43 12.81 24.01 -9.39
N LYS A 44 13.47 23.52 -8.33
CA LYS A 44 14.93 23.27 -8.30
C LYS A 44 15.29 21.82 -8.58
N VAL A 45 14.51 20.87 -8.06
CA VAL A 45 14.73 19.42 -8.21
C VAL A 45 13.43 18.71 -8.58
N LYS A 46 13.49 17.46 -9.03
CA LYS A 46 12.28 16.65 -9.13
C LYS A 46 11.87 16.18 -7.73
N ILE A 47 10.59 16.19 -7.46
CA ILE A 47 10.04 15.64 -6.21
C ILE A 47 9.07 14.51 -6.52
N GLY A 48 9.08 13.49 -5.66
CA GLY A 48 8.10 12.43 -5.71
C GLY A 48 7.72 11.94 -4.33
N ILE A 49 6.61 11.21 -4.28
CA ILE A 49 6.13 10.56 -3.06
C ILE A 49 6.01 9.07 -3.26
N VAL A 50 6.21 8.31 -2.18
CA VAL A 50 5.96 6.87 -2.13
C VAL A 50 5.20 6.54 -0.85
N GLY A 51 4.16 5.72 -0.96
CA GLY A 51 3.38 5.32 0.20
C GLY A 51 2.76 3.94 0.03
N GLY A 52 2.54 3.25 1.15
CA GLY A 52 1.87 1.94 1.16
C GLY A 52 0.35 2.02 0.97
N SER A 53 -0.23 3.21 1.11
CA SER A 53 -1.65 3.46 0.89
C SER A 53 -2.02 3.43 -0.59
N ASP A 54 -3.31 3.20 -0.86
CA ASP A 54 -3.87 3.39 -2.20
C ASP A 54 -3.85 4.86 -2.61
N TYR A 55 -3.95 5.11 -3.92
CA TYR A 55 -3.89 6.46 -4.48
C TYR A 55 -4.96 7.42 -3.88
N PRO A 56 -6.25 7.04 -3.74
CA PRO A 56 -7.25 7.93 -3.17
C PRO A 56 -6.91 8.45 -1.78
N LYS A 57 -6.32 7.62 -0.91
CA LYS A 57 -5.86 8.07 0.42
C LYS A 57 -4.72 9.07 0.34
N ILE A 58 -3.74 8.79 -0.53
CA ILE A 58 -2.61 9.72 -0.73
C ILE A 58 -3.12 11.07 -1.27
N ALA A 59 -4.09 11.03 -2.17
CA ALA A 59 -4.73 12.20 -2.75
C ALA A 59 -5.50 13.03 -1.70
N GLU A 60 -6.23 12.37 -0.79
CA GLU A 60 -6.91 13.03 0.33
C GLU A 60 -5.95 13.80 1.25
N GLN A 61 -4.75 13.26 1.48
CA GLN A 61 -3.76 13.86 2.37
C GLN A 61 -2.99 15.01 1.73
N LEU A 62 -2.66 14.90 0.44
CA LEU A 62 -1.67 15.78 -0.21
C LEU A 62 -2.27 16.74 -1.25
N GLY A 63 -3.58 16.64 -1.52
CA GLY A 63 -4.25 17.49 -2.49
C GLY A 63 -5.76 17.58 -2.29
N GLU A 64 -6.41 18.13 -3.29
CA GLU A 64 -7.87 18.15 -3.42
C GLU A 64 -8.23 17.39 -4.70
N GLY A 65 -9.01 16.32 -4.57
CA GLY A 65 -9.29 15.43 -5.70
C GLY A 65 -8.00 14.85 -6.29
N ASP A 66 -7.83 14.94 -7.60
CA ASP A 66 -6.68 14.36 -8.32
C ASP A 66 -5.45 15.27 -8.39
N ASP A 67 -5.42 16.42 -7.70
CA ASP A 67 -4.34 17.40 -7.85
C ASP A 67 -2.95 16.87 -7.44
N VAL A 68 -2.88 15.84 -6.59
CA VAL A 68 -1.60 15.28 -6.11
C VAL A 68 -0.65 14.87 -7.25
N ILE A 69 -1.17 14.32 -8.36
CA ILE A 69 -0.34 13.91 -9.52
C ILE A 69 0.21 15.09 -10.30
N HIS A 70 -0.37 16.27 -10.10
CA HIS A 70 0.09 17.52 -10.70
C HIS A 70 1.01 18.31 -9.77
N LYS A 71 0.99 18.05 -8.46
CA LYS A 71 1.85 18.67 -7.44
C LYS A 71 3.24 18.02 -7.33
N PHE A 72 3.36 16.75 -7.67
CA PHE A 72 4.62 15.99 -7.66
C PHE A 72 5.00 15.51 -9.06
N ASP A 73 6.30 15.38 -9.36
CA ASP A 73 6.76 14.82 -10.64
C ASP A 73 6.52 13.30 -10.70
N TYR A 74 6.57 12.62 -9.55
CA TYR A 74 6.28 11.18 -9.41
C TYR A 74 5.37 10.90 -8.21
N VAL A 75 4.39 10.01 -8.39
CA VAL A 75 3.54 9.50 -7.30
C VAL A 75 3.53 7.97 -7.34
N PHE A 76 4.05 7.34 -6.29
CA PHE A 76 4.13 5.89 -6.14
C PHE A 76 3.17 5.42 -5.04
N ALA A 77 1.94 5.09 -5.41
CA ALA A 77 0.96 4.50 -4.50
C ALA A 77 1.15 2.98 -4.41
N GLU A 78 0.67 2.38 -3.32
CA GLU A 78 0.83 0.94 -3.02
C GLU A 78 2.28 0.46 -3.21
N ASN A 79 3.22 1.20 -2.62
CA ASN A 79 4.67 0.99 -2.72
C ASN A 79 5.20 0.98 -4.17
N GLY A 80 4.56 1.76 -5.06
CA GLY A 80 4.95 1.88 -6.47
C GLY A 80 4.38 0.79 -7.37
N THR A 81 3.43 -0.02 -6.90
CA THR A 81 2.65 -0.87 -7.81
C THR A 81 1.65 -0.06 -8.63
N VAL A 82 1.30 1.15 -8.18
CA VAL A 82 0.62 2.17 -8.98
C VAL A 82 1.55 3.38 -9.10
N GLN A 83 1.87 3.77 -10.33
CA GLN A 83 2.84 4.83 -10.59
C GLN A 83 2.25 5.92 -11.48
N TYR A 84 2.36 7.16 -11.06
CA TYR A 84 2.12 8.32 -11.90
C TYR A 84 3.42 9.09 -12.11
N LYS A 85 3.57 9.64 -13.30
CA LYS A 85 4.66 10.52 -13.69
C LYS A 85 4.10 11.68 -14.50
N ASP A 86 4.46 12.90 -14.12
CA ASP A 86 4.05 14.13 -14.82
C ASP A 86 2.52 14.18 -15.07
N GLY A 87 1.73 13.84 -14.04
CA GLY A 87 0.26 13.80 -14.11
C GLY A 87 -0.34 12.63 -14.89
N LYS A 88 0.46 11.68 -15.38
CA LYS A 88 -0.01 10.53 -16.18
C LYS A 88 0.24 9.22 -15.47
N LEU A 89 -0.73 8.31 -15.52
CA LEU A 89 -0.54 6.94 -15.06
C LEU A 89 0.51 6.25 -15.95
N LEU A 90 1.61 5.82 -15.33
CA LEU A 90 2.72 5.15 -16.01
C LEU A 90 2.55 3.63 -15.99
N SER A 91 2.27 3.07 -14.80
CA SER A 91 2.04 1.64 -14.65
C SER A 91 1.10 1.34 -13.49
N LYS A 92 0.38 0.23 -13.64
CA LYS A 92 -0.41 -0.39 -12.58
C LYS A 92 -0.13 -1.89 -12.63
N HIS A 93 0.66 -2.38 -11.68
CA HIS A 93 1.00 -3.78 -11.55
C HIS A 93 -0.04 -4.46 -10.68
N ALA A 94 -0.89 -5.28 -11.32
CA ALA A 94 -1.85 -6.11 -10.63
C ALA A 94 -1.22 -7.49 -10.36
N ILE A 95 -1.35 -7.99 -9.13
CA ILE A 95 -0.72 -9.23 -8.66
C ILE A 95 -1.08 -10.44 -9.51
N GLN A 96 -2.31 -10.50 -10.04
CA GLN A 96 -2.75 -11.55 -10.95
C GLN A 96 -1.96 -11.59 -12.26
N ASN A 97 -1.53 -10.44 -12.78
CA ASN A 97 -0.74 -10.37 -14.01
C ASN A 97 0.72 -10.83 -13.77
N HIS A 98 1.20 -10.71 -12.52
CA HIS A 98 2.56 -11.11 -12.16
C HIS A 98 2.64 -12.60 -11.80
N LEU A 99 1.69 -13.11 -11.03
CA LEU A 99 1.69 -14.50 -10.55
C LEU A 99 1.03 -15.49 -11.52
N GLY A 100 0.11 -15.01 -12.36
CA GLY A 100 -0.79 -15.85 -13.14
C GLY A 100 -1.94 -16.42 -12.29
N GLU A 101 -3.06 -16.72 -12.96
CA GLU A 101 -4.29 -17.18 -12.30
C GLU A 101 -4.14 -18.53 -11.58
N GLU A 102 -3.33 -19.45 -12.12
CA GLU A 102 -3.14 -20.78 -11.53
C GLU A 102 -2.51 -20.70 -10.13
N LEU A 103 -1.33 -20.08 -10.01
CA LEU A 103 -0.66 -19.89 -8.72
C LEU A 103 -1.49 -19.03 -7.77
N LEU A 104 -2.19 -18.03 -8.30
CA LEU A 104 -3.04 -17.17 -7.51
C LEU A 104 -4.21 -17.95 -6.88
N GLN A 105 -4.90 -18.78 -7.67
CA GLN A 105 -5.99 -19.62 -7.17
C GLN A 105 -5.49 -20.68 -6.19
N ASP A 106 -4.32 -21.28 -6.43
CA ASP A 106 -3.70 -22.22 -5.47
C ASP A 106 -3.45 -21.55 -4.12
N LEU A 107 -2.90 -20.33 -4.12
CA LEU A 107 -2.68 -19.55 -2.91
C LEU A 107 -4.00 -19.26 -2.18
N ILE A 108 -5.03 -18.77 -2.88
CA ILE A 108 -6.34 -18.49 -2.30
C ILE A 108 -6.95 -19.76 -1.70
N ASN A 109 -6.98 -20.85 -2.47
CA ASN A 109 -7.58 -22.12 -2.07
C ASN A 109 -6.86 -22.72 -0.85
N PHE A 110 -5.53 -22.62 -0.81
CA PHE A 110 -4.77 -23.00 0.38
C PHE A 110 -5.16 -22.15 1.58
N CYS A 111 -5.22 -20.82 1.43
CA CYS A 111 -5.56 -19.91 2.51
C CYS A 111 -6.97 -20.16 3.07
N LEU A 112 -7.96 -20.33 2.20
CA LEU A 112 -9.34 -20.62 2.58
C LEU A 112 -9.45 -21.94 3.34
N ARG A 113 -8.82 -23.01 2.84
CA ARG A 113 -8.80 -24.31 3.53
C ARG A 113 -8.12 -24.21 4.89
N TYR A 114 -6.95 -23.60 4.96
CA TYR A 114 -6.20 -23.44 6.21
C TYR A 114 -7.01 -22.66 7.26
N MET A 115 -7.58 -21.52 6.87
CA MET A 115 -8.42 -20.70 7.75
C MET A 115 -9.73 -21.39 8.13
N GLY A 116 -10.26 -22.27 7.29
CA GLY A 116 -11.42 -23.11 7.60
C GLY A 116 -11.21 -23.99 8.83
N LEU A 117 -9.98 -24.47 9.03
CA LEU A 117 -9.60 -25.35 10.14
C LEU A 117 -9.27 -24.61 11.45
N ILE A 118 -8.89 -23.33 11.38
CA ILE A 118 -8.63 -22.53 12.59
C ILE A 118 -9.95 -22.28 13.32
N LYS A 119 -10.04 -22.69 14.59
CA LYS A 119 -11.15 -22.32 15.48
C LYS A 119 -10.78 -21.04 16.24
N LEU A 120 -11.62 -20.02 16.12
CA LEU A 120 -11.49 -18.74 16.82
C LEU A 120 -12.80 -18.48 17.58
N PRO A 121 -12.77 -17.69 18.67
CA PRO A 121 -14.00 -17.26 19.34
C PRO A 121 -14.94 -16.51 18.39
N LYS A 122 -14.37 -15.74 17.46
CA LYS A 122 -15.10 -14.95 16.47
C LYS A 122 -14.43 -15.05 15.11
N LYS A 123 -15.25 -15.20 14.06
CA LYS A 123 -14.88 -14.98 12.66
C LYS A 123 -15.88 -13.98 12.07
N ARG A 124 -15.40 -13.13 11.15
CA ARG A 124 -16.21 -12.12 10.46
C ARG A 124 -16.13 -12.39 8.96
N GLY A 125 -15.80 -11.39 8.15
CA GLY A 125 -15.65 -11.50 6.71
C GLY A 125 -14.38 -10.82 6.23
N THR A 126 -14.16 -10.82 4.91
CA THR A 126 -12.96 -10.27 4.29
C THR A 126 -11.69 -10.93 4.84
N PHE A 127 -11.64 -12.27 4.75
CA PHE A 127 -10.50 -13.09 5.15
C PHE A 127 -9.31 -12.96 4.19
N ILE A 128 -9.61 -12.71 2.92
CA ILE A 128 -8.65 -12.48 1.84
C ILE A 128 -9.06 -11.16 1.18
N GLU A 129 -8.18 -10.15 1.26
CA GLU A 129 -8.38 -8.84 0.64
C GLU A 129 -7.34 -8.68 -0.47
N PHE A 130 -7.83 -8.56 -1.70
CA PHE A 130 -7.03 -8.27 -2.87
C PHE A 130 -6.64 -6.79 -2.92
N ARG A 131 -5.36 -6.54 -3.13
CA ARG A 131 -4.80 -5.23 -3.48
C ARG A 131 -4.02 -5.34 -4.79
N ASN A 132 -3.60 -4.23 -5.38
CA ASN A 132 -2.89 -4.30 -6.66
C ASN A 132 -1.57 -5.05 -6.50
N GLY A 133 -0.79 -4.74 -5.46
CA GLY A 133 0.53 -5.34 -5.25
C GLY A 133 0.59 -6.55 -4.31
N MET A 134 -0.48 -6.88 -3.59
CA MET A 134 -0.44 -7.90 -2.54
C MET A 134 -1.82 -8.46 -2.19
N ILE A 135 -1.81 -9.55 -1.42
CA ILE A 135 -3.01 -10.14 -0.83
C ILE A 135 -2.87 -10.09 0.68
N ASN A 136 -3.83 -9.44 1.33
CA ASN A 136 -3.92 -9.44 2.78
C ASN A 136 -4.76 -10.61 3.25
N ILE A 137 -4.22 -11.40 4.18
CA ILE A 137 -4.91 -12.54 4.77
C ILE A 137 -5.14 -12.28 6.25
N SER A 138 -6.38 -12.42 6.72
CA SER A 138 -6.78 -12.20 8.11
C SER A 138 -7.59 -13.40 8.63
N PRO A 139 -7.07 -14.20 9.58
CA PRO A 139 -7.81 -15.34 10.13
C PRO A 139 -9.13 -14.98 10.82
N ILE A 140 -9.19 -13.83 11.50
CA ILE A 140 -10.44 -13.30 12.09
C ILE A 140 -11.36 -12.66 11.04
N GLY A 141 -10.80 -12.18 9.93
CA GLY A 141 -11.49 -11.37 8.92
C GLY A 141 -11.32 -9.87 9.18
N ARG A 142 -11.13 -9.06 8.12
CA ARG A 142 -10.89 -7.60 8.24
C ARG A 142 -12.13 -6.78 8.59
N SER A 143 -13.32 -7.35 8.48
CA SER A 143 -14.57 -6.67 8.86
C SER A 143 -14.91 -6.79 10.36
N CYS A 144 -13.94 -7.15 11.21
CA CYS A 144 -14.11 -7.19 12.66
C CYS A 144 -14.09 -5.81 13.30
N THR A 145 -14.68 -5.68 14.49
CA THR A 145 -14.61 -4.44 15.28
C THR A 145 -13.21 -4.27 15.90
N LEU A 146 -12.97 -3.10 16.51
CA LEU A 146 -11.72 -2.83 17.20
C LEU A 146 -11.52 -3.77 18.40
N GLU A 147 -12.58 -3.99 19.17
CA GLU A 147 -12.57 -4.87 20.35
C GLU A 147 -12.25 -6.31 19.95
N GLU A 148 -12.88 -6.80 18.89
CA GLU A 148 -12.63 -8.14 18.34
C GLU A 148 -11.20 -8.30 17.80
N ARG A 149 -10.65 -7.23 17.21
CA ARG A 149 -9.28 -7.21 16.73
C ARG A 149 -8.28 -7.29 17.89
N ILE A 150 -8.54 -6.58 18.98
CA ILE A 150 -7.71 -6.62 20.19
C ILE A 150 -7.76 -8.03 20.80
N GLU A 151 -8.94 -8.61 20.94
CA GLU A 151 -9.11 -10.00 21.42
C GLU A 151 -8.33 -11.00 20.55
N PHE A 152 -8.44 -10.90 19.22
CA PHE A 152 -7.67 -11.73 18.30
C PHE A 152 -6.16 -11.52 18.45
N SER A 153 -5.70 -10.28 18.62
CA SER A 153 -4.29 -9.97 18.82
C SER A 153 -3.73 -10.67 20.06
N GLU A 154 -4.46 -10.69 21.18
CA GLU A 154 -4.02 -11.39 22.39
C GLU A 154 -4.01 -12.91 22.24
N ILE A 155 -5.00 -13.47 21.54
CA ILE A 155 -5.02 -14.90 21.19
C ILE A 155 -3.84 -15.25 20.28
N ASP A 156 -3.60 -14.46 19.24
CA ASP A 156 -2.52 -14.69 18.29
C ASP A 156 -1.13 -14.59 18.93
N LYS A 157 -0.92 -13.69 19.91
CA LYS A 157 0.32 -13.66 20.70
C LYS A 157 0.58 -14.96 21.45
N ARG A 158 -0.46 -15.54 22.06
CA ARG A 158 -0.37 -16.78 22.84
C ARG A 158 -0.23 -18.02 21.95
N GLU A 159 -1.03 -18.09 20.89
CA GLU A 159 -1.19 -19.30 20.08
C GLU A 159 -0.36 -19.30 18.78
N LYS A 160 0.20 -18.13 18.43
CA LYS A 160 1.05 -17.89 17.25
C LYS A 160 0.36 -18.27 15.94
N ILE A 161 -0.91 -17.92 15.80
CA ILE A 161 -1.77 -18.36 14.70
C ILE A 161 -1.22 -17.86 13.36
N ARG A 162 -0.96 -16.55 13.22
CA ARG A 162 -0.41 -15.94 12.00
C ARG A 162 0.99 -16.46 11.69
N GLU A 163 1.83 -16.64 12.70
CA GLU A 163 3.19 -17.15 12.52
C GLU A 163 3.19 -18.59 11.99
N LYS A 164 2.37 -19.48 12.58
CA LYS A 164 2.18 -20.85 12.09
C LYS A 164 1.62 -20.88 10.67
N PHE A 165 0.68 -20.00 10.38
CA PHE A 165 0.08 -19.90 9.05
C PHE A 165 1.10 -19.42 7.99
N VAL A 166 1.88 -18.39 8.30
CA VAL A 166 2.98 -17.92 7.43
C VAL A 166 4.03 -19.01 7.23
N ALA A 167 4.37 -19.80 8.26
CA ALA A 167 5.28 -20.92 8.12
C ALA A 167 4.73 -22.01 7.17
N ALA A 168 3.43 -22.32 7.28
CA ALA A 168 2.76 -23.26 6.38
C ALA A 168 2.75 -22.74 4.92
N LEU A 169 2.44 -21.47 4.71
CA LEU A 169 2.48 -20.82 3.38
C LEU A 169 3.88 -20.86 2.76
N LYS A 170 4.92 -20.52 3.54
CA LYS A 170 6.31 -20.58 3.07
C LYS A 170 6.73 -21.98 2.66
N LYS A 171 6.25 -23.00 3.36
CA LYS A 171 6.53 -24.40 3.04
C LYS A 171 5.79 -24.83 1.77
N GLU A 172 4.50 -24.54 1.67
CA GLU A 172 3.65 -24.94 0.54
C GLU A 172 4.09 -24.29 -0.77
N PHE A 173 4.40 -22.99 -0.73
CA PHE A 173 4.73 -22.19 -1.91
C PHE A 173 6.24 -21.94 -2.06
N ALA A 174 7.08 -22.82 -1.50
CA ALA A 174 8.53 -22.71 -1.62
C ALA A 174 8.96 -22.67 -3.09
N GLY A 175 9.84 -21.72 -3.44
CA GLY A 175 10.35 -21.55 -4.81
C GLY A 175 9.38 -20.86 -5.79
N LYS A 176 8.17 -20.49 -5.37
CA LYS A 176 7.16 -19.84 -6.24
C LYS A 176 7.26 -18.30 -6.29
N GLY A 177 8.35 -17.72 -5.78
CA GLY A 177 8.57 -16.27 -5.80
C GLY A 177 7.68 -15.44 -4.86
N LEU A 178 6.98 -16.08 -3.91
CA LEU A 178 6.11 -15.40 -2.95
C LEU A 178 6.86 -15.01 -1.67
N ARG A 179 6.61 -13.80 -1.17
CA ARG A 179 7.10 -13.33 0.13
C ARG A 179 5.94 -13.21 1.11
N PHE A 180 6.06 -13.86 2.26
CA PHE A 180 5.05 -13.84 3.32
C PHE A 180 5.58 -13.15 4.59
N THR A 181 4.78 -12.23 5.13
CA THR A 181 5.07 -11.44 6.35
C THR A 181 3.90 -11.56 7.34
N LYS A 182 4.19 -11.52 8.65
CA LYS A 182 3.18 -11.63 9.74
C LYS A 182 2.83 -10.28 10.34
#